data_AF-A0A2T1FSE4-F1
#
_entry.id   AF-A0A2T1FSE4-F1
#
_cell.length_a   1.000
_cell.length_b   1.000
_cell.length_c   1.000
_cell.angle_alpha   90.00
_cell.angle_beta   90.00
_cell.angle_gamma   90.00
#
_symmetry.space_group_name_H-M   'P 1'
#
loop_
_entity.id
_entity.type
_entity.pdbx_description
1 polymer ?
#
loop_
_entity_poly.entity_id
_entity_poly.type
_entity_poly.pdbx_seq_one_letter_code
_entity_poly.pdbx_strand_id
1 'polypeptide(L)'
;RRGGKRDLASLRAIPWVFSWTQSRFLLPSWYGVGTALEEFVAECPQENFELLQGFYRKWPFFRMAISKVEMTISKVDLQIARHYMEELSQPEDREQFEILFERIAHEYRLVSDLVLRISGHERFLDDNPELQRSIQLRNGSIVPLGFLQVSLLKRLRQHGGAGMIYSRYSKRELLDGALLTINGIAAGMRNTG
;
A
#
# COMPACT_ATOMS: atom_id res chain seq x y z
N ARG A 1 22.72 21.59 -1.98
CA ARG A 1 21.27 21.91 -1.89
C ARG A 1 20.78 22.27 -3.29
N ARG A 2 19.99 21.41 -3.95
CA ARG A 2 19.25 21.80 -5.16
C ARG A 2 17.78 21.97 -4.77
N GLY A 3 17.37 23.21 -4.63
CA GLY A 3 15.97 23.61 -4.57
C GLY A 3 15.46 23.72 -6.00
N GLY A 4 14.74 22.69 -6.46
CA GLY A 4 13.83 22.77 -7.60
C GLY A 4 12.45 22.42 -7.08
N LYS A 5 11.39 23.02 -7.64
CA LYS A 5 9.99 22.72 -7.30
C LYS A 5 9.81 21.20 -7.21
N ARG A 6 9.33 20.72 -6.06
CA ARG A 6 9.05 19.30 -5.81
C ARG A 6 7.81 18.90 -6.60
N ASP A 7 8.00 18.59 -7.88
CA ASP A 7 6.94 18.08 -8.73
C ASP A 7 6.94 16.54 -8.69
N LEU A 8 5.76 15.92 -8.65
CA LEU A 8 5.61 14.46 -8.66
C LEU A 8 6.28 13.84 -9.89
N ALA A 9 6.28 14.55 -11.02
CA ALA A 9 6.94 14.15 -12.26
C ALA A 9 8.47 14.02 -12.13
N SER A 10 9.09 14.65 -11.14
CA SER A 10 10.53 14.58 -10.89
C SER A 10 10.94 13.43 -9.95
N LEU A 11 9.96 12.72 -9.36
CA LEU A 11 10.22 11.62 -8.43
C LEU A 11 10.61 10.36 -9.21
N ARG A 12 11.76 9.76 -8.85
CA ARG A 12 12.18 8.48 -9.44
C ARG A 12 11.23 7.35 -9.02
N ALA A 13 11.00 6.40 -9.93
CA ALA A 13 10.09 5.28 -9.73
C ALA A 13 10.41 4.45 -8.48
N ILE A 14 11.69 4.19 -8.19
CA ILE A 14 12.09 3.40 -7.00
C ILE A 14 11.67 4.11 -5.70
N PRO A 15 12.10 5.36 -5.41
CA PRO A 15 11.62 6.10 -4.24
C PRO A 15 10.09 6.22 -4.15
N TRP A 16 9.40 6.35 -5.30
CA TRP A 16 7.95 6.42 -5.35
C TRP A 16 7.30 5.13 -4.81
N VAL A 17 7.58 4.00 -5.46
CA VAL A 17 7.02 2.70 -5.09
C VAL A 17 7.43 2.33 -3.67
N PHE A 18 8.70 2.55 -3.33
CA PHE A 18 9.23 2.21 -2.02
C PHE A 18 8.50 2.92 -0.88
N SER A 19 8.16 4.21 -1.03
CA SER A 19 7.48 4.98 0.00
C SER A 19 6.06 4.46 0.29
N TRP A 20 5.33 4.08 -0.76
CA TRP A 20 4.00 3.47 -0.63
C TRP A 20 4.03 2.04 -0.08
N THR A 21 5.12 1.30 -0.35
CA THR A 21 5.34 -0.01 0.26
C THR A 21 5.59 0.11 1.76
N GLN A 22 6.40 1.08 2.22
CA GLN A 22 6.67 1.30 3.64
C GLN A 22 5.41 1.64 4.44
N SER A 23 4.53 2.46 3.86
CA SER A 23 3.25 2.88 4.46
C SER A 23 2.10 1.90 4.24
N ARG A 24 2.35 0.72 3.65
CA ARG A 24 1.37 -0.36 3.42
C ARG A 24 0.17 -0.01 2.54
N PHE A 25 0.23 1.11 1.81
CA PHE A 25 -0.74 1.42 0.75
C PHE A 25 -0.48 0.65 -0.55
N LEU A 26 0.79 0.51 -0.96
CA LEU A 26 1.18 -0.06 -2.26
C LEU A 26 0.46 0.59 -3.46
N LEU A 27 0.06 1.86 -3.32
CA LEU A 27 -0.82 2.57 -4.24
C LEU A 27 -0.48 2.43 -5.74
N PRO A 28 0.81 2.51 -6.16
CA PRO A 28 1.15 2.54 -7.59
C PRO A 28 0.84 1.26 -8.37
N SER A 29 0.57 0.14 -7.70
CA SER A 29 0.36 -1.16 -8.36
C SER A 29 -1.11 -1.59 -8.48
N TRP A 30 -2.06 -0.81 -7.96
CA TRP A 30 -3.49 -1.18 -8.01
C TRP A 30 -4.46 -0.01 -8.09
N TYR A 31 -4.07 1.20 -7.69
CA TYR A 31 -5.01 2.32 -7.63
C TYR A 31 -5.52 2.71 -9.03
N GLY A 32 -6.84 2.80 -9.17
CA GLY A 32 -7.53 3.10 -10.44
C GLY A 32 -7.97 1.86 -11.21
N VAL A 33 -7.47 0.66 -10.86
CA VAL A 33 -7.89 -0.59 -11.52
C VAL A 33 -9.35 -0.92 -11.19
N GLY A 34 -9.78 -0.71 -9.94
CA GLY A 34 -11.15 -0.95 -9.53
C GLY A 34 -12.11 -0.04 -10.29
N THR A 35 -11.82 1.27 -10.29
CA THR A 35 -12.60 2.27 -11.05
C THR A 35 -12.68 1.91 -12.54
N ALA A 36 -11.56 1.57 -13.19
CA ALA A 36 -11.58 1.24 -14.62
C ALA A 36 -12.39 -0.03 -14.94
N LEU A 37 -12.34 -1.04 -14.08
CA LEU A 37 -13.14 -2.26 -14.24
C LEU A 37 -14.63 -1.98 -13.98
N GLU A 38 -14.95 -1.15 -12.99
CA GLU A 38 -16.32 -0.75 -12.69
C GLU A 38 -16.94 0.04 -13.83
N GLU A 39 -16.22 1.03 -14.37
CA GLU A 39 -16.66 1.83 -15.52
C GLU A 39 -16.95 0.94 -16.74
N PHE A 40 -16.06 0.00 -17.05
CA PHE A 40 -16.29 -0.96 -18.14
C PHE A 40 -17.51 -1.84 -17.89
N VAL A 41 -17.69 -2.37 -16.67
CA VAL A 41 -18.86 -3.19 -16.33
C VAL A 41 -20.14 -2.36 -16.40
N ALA A 42 -20.13 -1.10 -16.00
CA ALA A 42 -21.32 -0.25 -15.98
C ALA A 42 -21.93 -0.01 -17.36
N GLU A 43 -21.16 -0.11 -18.45
CA GLU A 43 -21.66 0.04 -19.82
C GLU A 43 -22.66 -1.07 -20.20
N CYS A 44 -22.32 -2.33 -19.96
CA CYS A 44 -23.16 -3.50 -20.17
C CYS A 44 -22.97 -4.52 -19.03
N PRO A 45 -23.66 -4.39 -17.89
CA PRO A 45 -23.31 -5.09 -16.64
C PRO A 45 -23.13 -6.61 -16.76
N GLN A 46 -24.07 -7.32 -17.38
CA GLN A 46 -23.99 -8.77 -17.49
C GLN A 46 -22.94 -9.20 -18.52
N GLU A 47 -22.99 -8.62 -19.71
CA GLU A 47 -22.15 -9.02 -20.85
C GLU A 47 -20.67 -8.70 -20.61
N ASN A 48 -20.38 -7.49 -20.13
CA ASN A 48 -19.00 -7.05 -19.87
C ASN A 48 -18.41 -7.80 -18.68
N PHE A 49 -19.20 -8.12 -17.65
CA PHE A 49 -18.71 -8.91 -16.54
C PHE A 49 -18.38 -10.35 -16.96
N GLU A 50 -19.25 -11.00 -17.74
CA GLU A 50 -18.98 -12.32 -18.32
C GLU A 50 -17.75 -12.31 -19.24
N LEU A 51 -17.55 -11.21 -19.98
CA LEU A 51 -16.38 -11.02 -20.83
C LEU A 51 -15.09 -10.93 -20.01
N LEU A 52 -15.06 -10.17 -18.91
CA LEU A 52 -13.91 -10.10 -18.00
C LEU A 52 -13.57 -11.47 -17.40
N GLN A 53 -14.58 -12.24 -16.96
CA GLN A 53 -14.38 -13.62 -16.50
C GLN A 53 -13.90 -14.54 -17.63
N GLY A 54 -14.35 -14.30 -18.86
CA GLY A 54 -13.87 -14.97 -20.07
C GLY A 54 -12.38 -14.69 -20.34
N PHE A 55 -11.97 -13.43 -20.25
CA PHE A 55 -10.58 -13.00 -20.38
C PHE A 55 -9.70 -13.60 -19.30
N TYR A 56 -10.15 -13.59 -18.04
CA TYR A 56 -9.38 -14.20 -16.95
C TYR A 56 -9.11 -15.69 -17.18
N ARG A 57 -10.11 -16.42 -17.71
CA ARG A 57 -9.97 -17.87 -17.99
C ARG A 57 -9.13 -18.17 -19.23
N LYS A 58 -9.26 -17.37 -20.29
CA LYS A 58 -8.77 -17.73 -21.64
C LYS A 58 -7.58 -16.90 -22.13
N TRP A 59 -7.35 -15.71 -21.56
CA TRP A 59 -6.32 -14.80 -22.01
C TRP A 59 -5.18 -14.68 -20.98
N PRO A 60 -4.01 -15.30 -21.24
CA PRO A 60 -2.90 -15.33 -20.27
C PRO A 60 -2.43 -13.95 -19.80
N PHE A 61 -2.43 -12.95 -20.67
CA PHE A 61 -2.04 -11.59 -20.32
C PHE A 61 -3.00 -10.98 -19.29
N PHE A 62 -4.31 -11.05 -19.55
CA PHE A 62 -5.32 -10.50 -18.64
C PHE A 62 -5.31 -11.24 -17.29
N ARG A 63 -5.21 -12.57 -17.32
CA ARG A 63 -5.06 -13.38 -16.11
C ARG A 63 -3.86 -12.90 -15.28
N MET A 64 -2.69 -12.77 -15.91
CA MET A 64 -1.48 -12.31 -15.24
C MET A 64 -1.65 -10.90 -14.65
N ALA A 65 -2.28 -9.97 -15.38
CA ALA A 65 -2.52 -8.61 -14.90
C ALA A 65 -3.40 -8.60 -13.64
N ILE A 66 -4.54 -9.29 -13.68
CA ILE A 66 -5.45 -9.40 -12.52
C ILE A 66 -4.78 -10.13 -11.36
N SER A 67 -4.09 -11.25 -11.60
CA SER A 67 -3.35 -11.98 -10.54
C SER A 67 -2.25 -11.12 -9.90
N LYS A 68 -1.60 -10.22 -10.66
CA LYS A 68 -0.60 -9.29 -10.12
C LYS A 68 -1.25 -8.23 -9.22
N VAL A 69 -2.41 -7.71 -9.62
CA VAL A 69 -3.22 -6.79 -8.80
C VAL A 69 -3.66 -7.50 -7.52
N GLU A 70 -4.25 -8.69 -7.63
CA GLU A 70 -4.68 -9.54 -6.52
C GLU A 70 -3.56 -9.78 -5.49
N MET A 71 -2.39 -10.18 -5.99
CA MET A 71 -1.20 -10.39 -5.17
C MET A 71 -0.75 -9.11 -4.45
N THR A 72 -0.91 -7.96 -5.07
CA THR A 72 -0.53 -6.69 -4.46
C THR A 72 -1.53 -6.26 -3.39
N ILE A 73 -2.83 -6.28 -3.69
CA ILE A 73 -3.89 -5.87 -2.75
C ILE A 73 -3.98 -6.81 -1.54
N SER A 74 -3.57 -8.08 -1.69
CA SER A 74 -3.44 -9.04 -0.57
C SER A 74 -2.40 -8.62 0.49
N LYS A 75 -1.48 -7.70 0.15
CA LYS A 75 -0.44 -7.18 1.05
C LYS A 75 -0.74 -5.79 1.61
N VAL A 76 -1.80 -5.14 1.13
CA VAL A 76 -2.23 -3.82 1.62
C VAL A 76 -2.73 -3.97 3.06
N ASP A 77 -2.39 -3.00 3.90
CA ASP A 77 -2.87 -2.92 5.28
C ASP A 77 -3.32 -1.48 5.56
N LEU A 78 -4.62 -1.24 5.40
CA LEU A 78 -5.22 0.07 5.60
C LEU A 78 -5.19 0.54 7.05
N GLN A 79 -5.08 -0.38 8.03
CA GLN A 79 -4.96 0.00 9.44
C GLN A 79 -3.60 0.61 9.73
N ILE A 80 -2.53 -0.04 9.26
CA ILE A 80 -1.18 0.53 9.33
C ILE A 80 -1.11 1.83 8.53
N ALA A 81 -1.66 1.84 7.31
CA ALA A 81 -1.65 3.01 6.46
C ALA A 81 -2.31 4.23 7.14
N ARG A 82 -3.48 4.02 7.78
CA ARG A 82 -4.15 5.03 8.60
C ARG A 82 -3.28 5.49 9.76
N HIS A 83 -2.70 4.55 10.51
CA HIS A 83 -1.82 4.86 11.64
C HIS A 83 -0.60 5.73 11.23
N TYR A 84 0.00 5.46 10.07
CA TYR A 84 1.06 6.31 9.51
C TYR A 84 0.60 7.75 9.34
N MET A 85 -0.60 7.95 8.81
CA MET A 85 -1.14 9.28 8.56
C MET A 85 -1.49 9.99 9.86
N GLU A 86 -2.24 9.34 10.75
CA GLU A 86 -2.66 9.93 12.03
C GLU A 86 -1.48 10.43 12.88
N GLU A 87 -0.38 9.66 12.90
CA GLU A 87 0.77 9.93 13.77
C GLU A 87 1.81 10.87 13.17
N LEU A 88 1.93 10.91 11.84
CA LEU A 88 3.00 11.63 11.16
C LEU A 88 2.54 12.89 10.41
N SER A 89 1.24 13.05 10.19
CA SER A 89 0.67 14.24 9.55
C SER A 89 0.63 15.43 10.49
N GLN A 90 0.75 16.64 9.93
CA GLN A 90 0.54 17.86 10.69
C GLN A 90 -0.96 18.05 10.98
N PRO A 91 -1.34 18.71 12.10
CA PRO A 91 -2.74 18.93 12.44
C PRO A 91 -3.55 19.59 11.33
N GLU A 92 -2.94 20.52 10.59
CA GLU A 92 -3.59 21.32 9.55
C GLU A 92 -3.95 20.49 8.30
N ASP A 93 -3.23 19.39 8.06
CA ASP A 93 -3.42 18.54 6.88
C ASP A 93 -4.45 17.41 7.12
N ARG A 94 -4.89 17.20 8.37
CA ARG A 94 -5.71 16.03 8.76
C ARG A 94 -7.00 15.88 7.96
N GLU A 95 -7.73 16.97 7.75
CA GLU A 95 -9.00 16.94 7.01
C GLU A 95 -8.79 16.49 5.55
N GLN A 96 -7.77 17.03 4.88
CA GLN A 96 -7.43 16.65 3.51
C GLN A 96 -7.01 15.18 3.43
N PHE A 97 -6.29 14.70 4.45
CA PHE A 97 -5.89 13.31 4.54
C PHE A 97 -7.04 12.36 4.74
N GLU A 98 -8.04 12.69 5.57
CA GLU A 98 -9.22 11.84 5.72
C GLU A 98 -9.97 11.69 4.39
N ILE A 99 -10.14 12.79 3.63
CA ILE A 99 -10.76 12.75 2.31
C ILE A 99 -9.97 11.84 1.36
N LEU A 100 -8.64 11.96 1.34
CA LEU A 100 -7.78 11.13 0.50
C LEU A 100 -7.81 9.66 0.93
N PHE A 101 -7.74 9.39 2.23
CA PHE A 101 -7.78 8.06 2.78
C PHE A 101 -9.07 7.36 2.41
N GLU A 102 -10.23 8.01 2.56
CA GLU A 102 -11.51 7.40 2.21
C GLU A 102 -11.63 7.10 0.72
N ARG A 103 -11.06 7.94 -0.17
CA ARG A 103 -10.97 7.63 -1.60
C ARG A 103 -10.12 6.38 -1.86
N ILE A 104 -8.97 6.27 -1.22
CA ILE A 104 -8.09 5.10 -1.35
C ILE A 104 -8.76 3.85 -0.78
N ALA A 105 -9.41 3.95 0.38
CA ALA A 105 -10.12 2.85 1.01
C ALA A 105 -11.33 2.39 0.18
N HIS A 106 -12.05 3.32 -0.45
CA HIS A 106 -13.10 3.02 -1.42
C HIS A 106 -12.55 2.23 -2.60
N GLU A 107 -11.50 2.76 -3.27
CA GLU A 107 -10.88 2.09 -4.41
C GLU A 107 -10.34 0.71 -4.02
N TYR A 108 -9.78 0.55 -2.82
CA TYR A 108 -9.33 -0.75 -2.31
C TYR A 108 -10.47 -1.76 -2.19
N ARG A 109 -11.62 -1.34 -1.63
CA ARG A 109 -12.80 -2.21 -1.52
C ARG A 109 -13.33 -2.59 -2.91
N LEU A 110 -13.39 -1.63 -3.83
CA LEU A 110 -13.87 -1.83 -5.18
C LEU A 110 -13.00 -2.83 -5.96
N VAL A 111 -11.68 -2.60 -5.99
CA VAL A 111 -10.76 -3.51 -6.68
C VAL A 111 -10.75 -4.90 -6.02
N SER A 112 -10.90 -4.97 -4.70
CA SER A 112 -10.98 -6.24 -3.96
C SER A 112 -12.18 -7.08 -4.39
N ASP A 113 -13.37 -6.48 -4.42
CA ASP A 113 -14.60 -7.15 -4.86
C ASP A 113 -14.50 -7.62 -6.31
N LEU A 114 -14.13 -6.70 -7.21
CA LEU A 114 -14.08 -7.00 -8.64
C LEU A 114 -13.05 -8.07 -8.97
N VAL A 115 -11.86 -8.01 -8.39
CA VAL A 115 -10.82 -9.02 -8.62
C VAL A 115 -11.28 -10.40 -8.18
N LEU A 116 -11.86 -10.54 -6.99
CA LEU A 116 -12.35 -11.83 -6.49
C LEU A 116 -13.48 -12.39 -7.36
N ARG A 117 -14.42 -11.55 -7.80
CA ARG A 117 -15.53 -11.99 -8.65
C ARG A 117 -15.08 -12.32 -10.08
N ILE A 118 -14.08 -11.60 -10.62
CA ILE A 118 -13.50 -11.88 -11.93
C ILE A 118 -12.70 -13.19 -11.91
N SER A 119 -11.90 -13.42 -10.85
CA SER A 119 -11.11 -14.64 -10.71
C SER A 119 -11.94 -15.85 -10.28
N GLY A 120 -13.08 -15.62 -9.62
CA GLY A 120 -13.89 -16.66 -9.00
C GLY A 120 -13.31 -17.17 -7.69
N HIS A 121 -12.43 -16.40 -7.04
CA HIS A 121 -11.84 -16.73 -5.75
C HIS A 121 -12.75 -16.29 -4.60
N GLU A 122 -12.79 -17.07 -3.50
CA GLU A 122 -13.46 -16.67 -2.26
C GLU A 122 -12.55 -15.81 -1.40
N ARG A 123 -11.24 -16.07 -1.46
CA ARG A 123 -10.20 -15.30 -0.77
C ARG A 123 -9.05 -15.03 -1.73
N PHE A 124 -8.32 -13.95 -1.48
CA PHE A 124 -7.16 -13.64 -2.30
C PHE A 124 -6.17 -14.80 -2.36
N LEU A 125 -5.68 -15.09 -3.57
CA LEU A 125 -4.68 -16.11 -3.85
C LEU A 125 -5.15 -17.54 -3.58
N ASP A 126 -6.44 -17.84 -3.77
CA ASP A 126 -6.96 -19.21 -3.63
C ASP A 126 -6.30 -20.20 -4.63
N ASP A 127 -5.81 -19.71 -5.77
CA ASP A 127 -5.02 -20.51 -6.71
C ASP A 127 -3.55 -20.69 -6.30
N ASN A 128 -3.10 -20.05 -5.20
CA ASN A 128 -1.75 -20.18 -4.66
C ASN A 128 -1.71 -20.18 -3.11
N PRO A 129 -2.13 -21.27 -2.46
CA PRO A 129 -2.17 -21.37 -0.99
C PRO A 129 -0.81 -21.23 -0.30
N GLU A 130 0.28 -21.64 -0.96
CA GLU A 130 1.63 -21.49 -0.41
C GLU A 130 2.02 -20.01 -0.29
N LEU A 131 1.71 -19.23 -1.32
CA LEU A 131 1.95 -17.79 -1.34
C LEU A 131 1.08 -17.07 -0.32
N GLN A 132 -0.20 -17.44 -0.23
CA GLN A 132 -1.14 -16.94 0.77
C GLN A 132 -0.58 -17.15 2.19
N ARG A 133 -0.14 -18.37 2.52
CA ARG A 133 0.49 -18.68 3.82
C ARG A 133 1.79 -17.90 4.03
N SER A 134 2.62 -17.77 3.00
CA SER A 134 3.88 -17.01 3.08
C SER A 134 3.64 -15.54 3.43
N ILE A 135 2.62 -14.92 2.82
CA ILE A 135 2.23 -13.53 3.12
C ILE A 135 1.71 -13.41 4.56
N GLN A 136 0.82 -14.31 4.98
CA GLN A 136 0.27 -14.30 6.35
C GLN A 136 1.37 -14.41 7.42
N LEU A 137 2.30 -15.36 7.27
CA LEU A 137 3.42 -15.53 8.20
C LEU A 137 4.31 -14.29 8.27
N ARG A 138 4.60 -13.66 7.13
CA ARG A 138 5.41 -12.43 7.11
C ARG A 138 4.67 -11.24 7.71
N ASN A 139 3.37 -11.12 7.48
CA ASN A 139 2.57 -10.04 8.08
C ASN A 139 2.69 -10.05 9.61
N GLY A 140 2.78 -11.23 10.25
CA GLY A 140 3.05 -11.33 11.69
C GLY A 140 4.30 -10.59 12.17
N SER A 141 5.34 -10.48 11.33
CA SER A 141 6.56 -9.73 11.64
C SER A 141 6.56 -8.31 11.09
N ILE A 142 5.93 -8.06 9.94
CA ILE A 142 5.95 -6.74 9.30
C ILE A 142 5.03 -5.75 10.03
N VAL A 143 3.88 -6.21 10.52
CA VAL A 143 2.91 -5.34 11.21
C VAL A 143 3.55 -4.64 12.43
N PRO A 144 4.20 -5.35 13.38
CA PRO A 144 4.92 -4.71 14.49
C PRO A 144 6.02 -3.73 14.04
N LEU A 145 6.76 -4.07 12.98
CA LEU A 145 7.79 -3.18 12.42
C LEU A 145 7.18 -1.88 11.87
N GLY A 146 5.97 -1.95 11.31
CA GLY A 146 5.21 -0.80 10.84
C GLY A 146 4.93 0.20 11.98
N PHE A 147 4.36 -0.28 13.09
CA PHE A 147 4.11 0.55 14.28
C PHE A 147 5.39 1.11 14.88
N LEU A 148 6.45 0.29 14.96
CA LEU A 148 7.74 0.74 15.46
C LEU A 148 8.35 1.83 14.57
N GLN A 149 8.26 1.67 13.24
CA GLN A 149 8.73 2.67 12.29
C GLN A 149 8.01 4.01 12.50
N VAL A 150 6.68 4.02 12.62
CA VAL A 150 5.89 5.24 12.86
C VAL A 150 6.36 5.96 14.13
N SER A 151 6.50 5.23 15.23
CA SER A 151 6.99 5.79 16.50
C SER A 151 8.40 6.39 16.38
N LEU A 152 9.32 5.71 15.69
CA LEU A 152 10.68 6.19 15.46
C LEU A 152 10.71 7.44 14.57
N LEU A 153 9.95 7.44 13.46
CA LEU A 153 9.83 8.57 12.56
C LEU A 153 9.22 9.80 13.26
N LYS A 154 8.19 9.60 14.08
CA LYS A 154 7.58 10.68 14.86
C LYS A 154 8.60 11.33 15.79
N ARG A 155 9.34 10.53 16.55
CA ARG A 155 10.41 11.02 17.45
C ARG A 155 11.55 11.70 16.68
N LEU A 156 11.95 11.17 15.53
CA LEU A 156 12.97 11.79 14.67
C LEU A 156 12.55 13.18 14.16
N ARG A 157 11.28 13.34 13.75
CA ARG A 157 10.72 14.63 13.32
C ARG A 157 10.69 15.63 14.48
N GLN A 158 10.36 15.18 15.69
CA GLN A 158 10.32 16.01 16.90
C GLN A 158 11.72 16.45 17.37
N HIS A 159 12.75 15.60 17.24
CA HIS A 159 14.16 15.93 17.55
C HIS A 159 14.72 17.12 16.74
N GLY A 160 14.09 17.46 15.61
CA GLY A 160 14.47 18.62 14.80
C GLY A 160 13.65 19.89 15.04
N GLY A 161 12.64 19.85 15.93
CA GLY A 161 11.73 20.96 16.21
C GLY A 161 12.07 21.74 17.48
N ALA A 162 11.55 22.96 17.61
CA ALA A 162 11.80 23.88 18.73
C ALA A 162 11.19 23.45 20.09
N GLY A 163 10.54 22.28 20.16
CA GLY A 163 10.01 21.68 21.38
C GLY A 163 10.83 20.45 21.74
N MET A 164 11.90 20.64 22.50
CA MET A 164 12.86 19.59 22.84
C MET A 164 12.21 18.59 23.81
N ILE A 165 11.59 17.54 23.28
CA ILE A 165 11.25 16.37 24.08
C ILE A 165 12.56 15.61 24.31
N TYR A 166 12.97 15.48 25.58
CA TYR A 166 14.09 14.62 25.98
C TYR A 166 13.75 13.16 25.67
N SER A 167 13.93 12.75 24.41
CA SER A 167 13.97 11.34 24.06
C SER A 167 15.16 10.72 24.78
N ARG A 168 14.93 9.58 25.46
CA ARG A 168 16.00 8.77 26.07
C ARG A 168 17.06 8.34 25.03
N TYR A 169 16.69 8.29 23.76
CA TYR A 169 17.55 7.90 22.65
C TYR A 169 18.05 9.12 21.88
N SER A 170 19.33 9.06 21.50
CA SER A 170 19.96 10.01 20.59
C SER A 170 19.32 9.99 19.20
N LYS A 171 19.48 11.08 18.45
CA LYS A 171 19.03 11.16 17.05
C LYS A 171 19.62 10.05 16.18
N ARG A 172 20.87 9.64 16.46
CA ARG A 172 21.56 8.56 15.73
C ARG A 172 20.90 7.21 15.98
N GLU A 173 20.65 6.86 17.24
CA GLU A 173 19.97 5.60 17.60
C GLU A 173 18.57 5.50 17.00
N LEU A 174 17.82 6.61 17.00
CA LEU A 174 16.50 6.64 16.37
C LEU A 174 16.57 6.46 14.84
N LEU A 175 17.58 7.05 14.19
CA LEU A 175 17.81 6.91 12.75
C LEU A 175 18.19 5.47 12.40
N ASP A 176 19.13 4.88 13.15
CA ASP A 176 19.57 3.51 12.97
C ASP A 176 18.39 2.53 13.15
N GLY A 177 17.58 2.74 14.19
CA GLY A 177 16.34 1.99 14.39
C GLY A 177 15.35 2.14 13.22
N ALA A 178 15.14 3.37 12.73
CA ALA A 178 14.23 3.61 11.61
C ALA A 178 14.74 2.89 10.34
N LEU A 179 16.03 2.94 10.05
CA LEU A 179 16.64 2.23 8.92
C LEU A 179 16.49 0.70 9.04
N LEU A 180 16.62 0.15 10.25
CA LEU A 180 16.36 -1.27 10.48
C LEU A 180 14.90 -1.65 10.19
N THR A 181 13.94 -0.82 10.61
CA THR A 181 12.52 -1.08 10.26
C THR A 181 12.27 -0.97 8.76
N ILE A 182 12.88 0.01 8.09
CA ILE A 182 12.76 0.20 6.63
C ILE A 182 13.23 -1.06 5.90
N ASN A 183 14.40 -1.57 6.27
CA ASN A 183 14.96 -2.79 5.70
C ASN A 183 14.12 -4.02 6.03
N GLY A 184 13.63 -4.15 7.27
CA GLY A 184 12.79 -5.26 7.69
C GLY A 184 11.46 -5.33 6.94
N ILE A 185 10.78 -4.19 6.77
CA ILE A 185 9.55 -4.10 5.98
C ILE A 185 9.83 -4.43 4.51
N ALA A 186 10.88 -3.85 3.91
CA ALA A 186 11.24 -4.13 2.53
C ALA A 186 11.52 -5.63 2.27
N ALA A 187 12.28 -6.27 3.16
CA ALA A 187 12.58 -7.70 3.08
C ALA A 187 11.32 -8.57 3.23
N GLY A 188 10.39 -8.19 4.09
CA GLY A 188 9.12 -8.89 4.28
C GLY A 188 8.18 -8.76 3.09
N MET A 189 8.05 -7.55 2.54
CA MET A 189 7.14 -7.23 1.44
C MET A 189 7.56 -7.84 0.10
N ARG A 190 8.87 -8.02 -0.12
CA ARG A 190 9.48 -8.50 -1.37
C ARG A 190 8.91 -7.74 -2.58
N ASN A 191 8.54 -8.43 -3.66
CA ASN A 191 8.08 -7.82 -4.90
C ASN A 191 6.69 -7.18 -4.72
N THR A 192 6.62 -5.86 -4.84
CA THR A 192 5.38 -5.05 -4.67
C THR A 192 5.03 -4.20 -5.90
N GLY A 193 5.88 -4.23 -6.93
CA GLY A 193 5.67 -3.67 -8.26
C GLY A 193 5.90 -4.75 -9.31
#